data_AF-A0A3B4A4L6-F1
#
_entry.id   AF-A0A3B4A4L6-F1
#
_cell.length_a   1.000
_cell.length_b   1.000
_cell.length_c   1.000
_cell.angle_alpha   90.00
_cell.angle_beta   90.00
_cell.angle_gamma   90.00
#
_symmetry.space_group_name_H-M   'P 1'
#
loop_
_entity.id
_entity.type
_entity.pdbx_description
1 polymer ?
#
loop_
_entity_poly.entity_id
_entity_poly.type
_entity_poly.pdbx_seq_one_letter_code
_entity_poly.pdbx_strand_id
1 'polypeptide(L)'
;MLCKSVQTELKVECRKRRGRVCGTTFSNLKYSCLVGFGRLFRQSARAVSCYDAIILKAEGKVEPEMFCQLGHFNLLLEDYPKALSAYQRYYSLQPDYWKNAAFLYGLGMVYFHYSAFQWSIKAFQEVLYIDPTFSKAKEIHLRLGVMFKVNTDYESSLKHFQLALIDSTLCTLSKAESKAAKEAYERLLQTEDLPAQVKATTLQQLGWMHHTAEQLGDKGTKDSYAIQCLQKSIEADPDSGQSWYFLGRCYSSIGKVQDAFISYRQSIDKSEASADTWCSIGVLYQQQNQPMDALQAYICAVQLDHSHAAAWMDLGTLYESCGQPHDAIKCYINATRSKSCLNMAALTQRIKLLQLLDHLRTNRATLKPPQVQMLEQLENQFSLMQQHQQQVRSYIT
;
A
#
# COMPACT_ATOMS: atom_id res chain seq x y z
N MET A 1 18.07 10.67 23.82
CA MET A 1 16.60 10.85 23.84
C MET A 1 15.90 10.14 22.66
N LEU A 2 16.25 8.88 22.36
CA LEU A 2 15.68 8.12 21.22
C LEU A 2 15.35 6.64 21.55
N CYS A 3 15.29 6.31 22.85
CA CYS A 3 15.12 4.93 23.34
C CYS A 3 13.82 4.75 24.18
N LYS A 4 12.76 5.51 23.85
CA LYS A 4 11.46 5.48 24.54
C LYS A 4 10.23 5.51 23.59
N SER A 5 10.43 5.39 22.28
CA SER A 5 9.33 5.35 21.29
C SER A 5 9.08 3.97 20.66
N VAL A 6 9.96 2.98 20.87
CA VAL A 6 9.86 1.66 20.20
C VAL A 6 9.59 0.50 21.19
N GLN A 7 9.65 0.74 22.51
CA GLN A 7 9.36 -0.28 23.53
C GLN A 7 8.09 -0.02 24.36
N THR A 8 7.42 1.11 24.15
CA THR A 8 6.33 1.59 25.02
C THR A 8 4.94 1.18 24.52
N GLU A 9 4.79 0.84 23.23
CA GLU A 9 3.52 0.38 22.63
C GLU A 9 3.25 -1.13 22.77
N LEU A 10 4.21 -1.90 23.29
CA LEU A 10 4.12 -3.37 23.39
C LEU A 10 4.11 -3.93 24.83
N LYS A 11 4.01 -3.08 25.87
CA LYS A 11 4.10 -3.54 27.28
C LYS A 11 3.17 -2.90 28.32
N VAL A 12 2.30 -1.96 27.96
CA VAL A 12 1.45 -1.24 28.94
C VAL A 12 0.09 -1.91 29.19
N GLU A 13 -0.51 -2.57 28.21
CA GLU A 13 -1.89 -3.10 28.31
C GLU A 13 -2.03 -4.41 29.13
N CYS A 14 -1.05 -4.75 29.97
CA CYS A 14 -1.06 -6.04 30.69
C CYS A 14 -0.41 -6.03 32.09
N ARG A 15 -0.86 -5.12 32.98
CA ARG A 15 -1.15 -5.45 34.41
C ARG A 15 -1.71 -4.25 35.22
N LYS A 16 -2.92 -4.46 35.76
CA LYS A 16 -3.66 -3.71 36.82
C LYS A 16 -4.73 -2.68 36.39
N ARG A 17 -5.82 -3.20 35.82
CA ARG A 17 -7.16 -2.96 36.39
C ARG A 17 -7.88 -4.29 36.68
N ARG A 18 -7.88 -4.71 37.95
CA ARG A 18 -9.00 -5.50 38.49
C ARG A 18 -10.16 -4.51 38.63
N GLY A 19 -11.03 -4.44 37.63
CA GLY A 19 -12.16 -3.49 37.62
C GLY A 19 -12.38 -2.81 36.26
N ARG A 20 -13.32 -3.38 35.49
CA ARG A 20 -13.98 -2.90 34.26
C ARG A 20 -13.72 -1.43 33.83
N VAL A 21 -12.97 -1.21 32.75
CA VAL A 21 -12.94 -0.06 31.80
C VAL A 21 -12.28 -0.59 30.49
N CYS A 22 -12.64 -0.33 29.22
CA CYS A 22 -13.56 0.59 28.51
C CYS A 22 -12.93 1.88 27.90
N GLY A 23 -12.50 1.81 26.63
CA GLY A 23 -11.86 2.88 25.85
C GLY A 23 -10.53 2.39 25.21
N THR A 24 -10.39 2.31 23.88
CA THR A 24 -9.86 3.37 22.97
C THR A 24 -8.46 3.87 23.37
N THR A 25 -7.39 3.77 22.56
CA THR A 25 -7.23 3.48 21.12
C THR A 25 -5.81 2.96 20.81
N PHE A 26 -5.68 1.94 19.96
CA PHE A 26 -4.54 1.74 19.04
C PHE A 26 -5.05 0.89 17.86
N SER A 27 -5.51 1.57 16.82
CA SER A 27 -6.47 1.07 15.83
C SER A 27 -5.90 1.03 14.41
N ASN A 28 -6.54 0.22 13.55
CA ASN A 28 -6.41 0.17 12.08
C ASN A 28 -5.56 -0.95 11.42
N LEU A 29 -5.23 -2.03 12.13
CA LEU A 29 -4.95 -3.34 11.49
C LEU A 29 -5.68 -4.56 12.11
N LYS A 30 -6.36 -4.41 13.26
CA LYS A 30 -6.89 -5.55 14.03
C LYS A 30 -8.36 -5.92 13.74
N TYR A 31 -9.19 -5.01 13.27
CA TYR A 31 -10.66 -5.19 13.32
C TYR A 31 -11.28 -6.00 12.18
N SER A 32 -10.71 -5.99 10.97
CA SER A 32 -11.10 -6.95 9.92
C SER A 32 -10.66 -8.38 10.25
N CYS A 33 -9.67 -8.55 11.13
CA CYS A 33 -9.47 -9.82 11.82
C CYS A 33 -10.65 -10.04 12.76
N LEU A 34 -10.79 -9.29 13.86
CA LEU A 34 -11.60 -9.63 15.04
C LEU A 34 -13.01 -10.23 14.85
N VAL A 35 -13.80 -9.88 13.81
CA VAL A 35 -15.14 -10.50 13.58
C VAL A 35 -15.04 -11.79 12.74
N GLY A 36 -14.23 -11.77 11.67
CA GLY A 36 -13.90 -12.98 10.91
C GLY A 36 -13.15 -13.98 11.77
N PHE A 37 -12.20 -13.48 12.56
CA PHE A 37 -11.50 -14.13 13.66
C PHE A 37 -12.50 -14.59 14.73
N GLY A 38 -13.53 -13.85 15.12
CA GLY A 38 -14.56 -14.35 16.04
C GLY A 38 -15.25 -15.63 15.57
N ARG A 39 -15.57 -15.75 14.26
CA ARG A 39 -16.11 -16.99 13.67
C ARG A 39 -15.03 -18.04 13.39
N LEU A 40 -13.86 -17.67 12.85
CA LEU A 40 -12.72 -18.55 12.65
C LEU A 40 -12.25 -19.14 13.97
N PHE A 41 -11.90 -18.33 14.97
CA PHE A 41 -11.52 -18.72 16.33
C PHE A 41 -12.56 -19.66 16.97
N ARG A 42 -13.87 -19.42 16.78
CA ARG A 42 -14.91 -20.35 17.25
C ARG A 42 -14.93 -21.68 16.46
N GLN A 43 -14.62 -21.67 15.18
CA GLN A 43 -14.45 -22.87 14.34
C GLN A 43 -13.12 -23.60 14.60
N SER A 44 -12.03 -22.88 14.81
CA SER A 44 -10.68 -23.35 15.14
C SER A 44 -10.63 -23.94 16.54
N ALA A 45 -11.28 -23.33 17.54
CA ALA A 45 -11.40 -23.91 18.87
C ALA A 45 -12.24 -25.20 18.87
N ARG A 46 -13.30 -25.26 18.05
CA ARG A 46 -14.04 -26.50 17.78
C ARG A 46 -13.17 -27.53 17.08
N ALA A 47 -12.39 -27.12 16.07
CA ALA A 47 -11.46 -27.99 15.37
C ALA A 47 -10.43 -28.58 16.35
N VAL A 48 -9.69 -27.76 17.10
CA VAL A 48 -8.74 -28.21 18.13
C VAL A 48 -9.38 -29.24 19.08
N SER A 49 -10.59 -28.98 19.58
CA SER A 49 -11.32 -29.94 20.42
C SER A 49 -11.64 -31.27 19.71
N CYS A 50 -11.89 -31.26 18.40
CA CYS A 50 -12.07 -32.47 17.60
C CYS A 50 -10.74 -33.21 17.35
N TYR A 51 -9.67 -32.49 16.99
CA TYR A 51 -8.33 -33.08 16.80
C TYR A 51 -7.81 -33.70 18.09
N ASP A 52 -7.91 -33.01 19.24
CA ASP A 52 -7.54 -33.55 20.55
C ASP A 52 -8.35 -34.81 20.90
N ALA A 53 -9.66 -34.82 20.64
CA ALA A 53 -10.51 -35.99 20.86
C ALA A 53 -10.19 -37.17 19.93
N ILE A 54 -9.72 -36.92 18.70
CA ILE A 54 -9.25 -37.95 17.77
C ILE A 54 -7.90 -38.51 18.24
N ILE A 55 -6.96 -37.64 18.62
CA ILE A 55 -5.63 -38.01 19.14
C ILE A 55 -5.75 -38.88 20.39
N LEU A 56 -6.67 -38.55 21.31
CA LEU A 56 -6.95 -39.36 22.51
C LEU A 56 -7.52 -40.74 22.18
N LYS A 57 -8.30 -40.88 21.10
CA LYS A 57 -8.89 -42.18 20.67
C LYS A 57 -7.95 -43.04 19.83
N ALA A 58 -6.87 -42.49 19.31
CA ALA A 58 -6.01 -43.15 18.34
C ALA A 58 -4.90 -44.03 18.94
N GLU A 59 -4.75 -44.07 20.27
CA GLU A 59 -3.86 -44.97 21.03
C GLU A 59 -2.45 -45.17 20.40
N GLY A 60 -1.84 -44.07 19.96
CA GLY A 60 -0.47 -44.05 19.38
C GLY A 60 -0.39 -44.22 17.87
N LYS A 61 -1.49 -44.52 17.15
CA LYS A 61 -1.56 -44.55 15.68
C LYS A 61 -2.09 -43.24 15.09
N VAL A 62 -1.46 -42.12 15.45
CA VAL A 62 -1.83 -40.79 14.92
C VAL A 62 -1.01 -40.47 13.68
N GLU A 63 -1.66 -40.13 12.56
CA GLU A 63 -0.99 -39.61 11.38
C GLU A 63 -0.27 -38.29 11.70
N PRO A 64 1.01 -38.12 11.33
CA PRO A 64 1.76 -36.93 11.74
C PRO A 64 1.12 -35.62 11.28
N GLU A 65 0.52 -35.58 10.08
CA GLU A 65 -0.10 -34.37 9.52
C GLU A 65 -1.21 -33.80 10.42
N MET A 66 -1.87 -34.64 11.24
CA MET A 66 -2.84 -34.19 12.24
C MET A 66 -2.20 -33.30 13.31
N PHE A 67 -0.93 -33.55 13.70
CA PHE A 67 -0.18 -32.67 14.60
C PHE A 67 0.26 -31.37 13.92
N CYS A 68 0.56 -31.40 12.61
CA CYS A 68 0.86 -30.19 11.84
C CYS A 68 -0.35 -29.25 11.83
N GLN A 69 -1.52 -29.77 11.44
CA GLN A 69 -2.79 -29.05 11.39
C GLN A 69 -3.22 -28.55 12.79
N LEU A 70 -3.09 -29.38 13.83
CA LEU A 70 -3.31 -28.97 15.22
C LEU A 70 -2.39 -27.82 15.63
N GLY A 71 -1.12 -27.82 15.19
CA GLY A 71 -0.19 -26.71 15.39
C GLY A 71 -0.69 -25.43 14.73
N HIS A 72 -1.13 -25.49 13.46
CA HIS A 72 -1.69 -24.33 12.75
C HIS A 72 -2.95 -23.78 13.41
N PHE A 73 -3.88 -24.65 13.85
CA PHE A 73 -5.09 -24.19 14.55
C PHE A 73 -4.77 -23.54 15.90
N ASN A 74 -3.84 -24.08 16.69
CA ASN A 74 -3.41 -23.43 17.94
C ASN A 74 -2.69 -22.10 17.68
N LEU A 75 -1.94 -21.98 16.57
CA LEU A 75 -1.31 -20.72 16.15
C LEU A 75 -2.34 -19.65 15.77
N LEU A 76 -3.44 -20.04 15.09
CA LEU A 76 -4.59 -19.17 14.81
C LEU A 76 -5.36 -18.75 16.07
N LEU A 77 -5.30 -19.55 17.14
CA LEU A 77 -5.88 -19.25 18.46
C LEU A 77 -4.93 -18.45 19.38
N GLU A 78 -3.73 -18.10 18.91
CA GLU A 78 -2.64 -17.47 19.68
C GLU A 78 -2.15 -18.32 20.89
N ASP A 79 -2.44 -19.63 20.91
CA ASP A 79 -1.94 -20.59 21.93
C ASP A 79 -0.57 -21.15 21.51
N TYR A 80 0.43 -20.28 21.52
CA TYR A 80 1.82 -20.61 21.14
C TYR A 80 2.43 -21.80 21.92
N PRO A 81 2.17 -22.02 23.23
CA PRO A 81 2.64 -23.21 23.94
C PRO A 81 2.09 -24.52 23.37
N LYS A 82 0.79 -24.59 23.05
CA LYS A 82 0.21 -25.79 22.42
C LYS A 82 0.63 -25.95 20.97
N ALA A 83 0.74 -24.84 20.23
CA ALA A 83 1.26 -24.88 18.87
C ALA A 83 2.69 -25.47 18.84
N LEU A 84 3.57 -25.03 19.75
CA LEU A 84 4.92 -25.57 19.88
C LEU A 84 4.93 -27.07 20.21
N SER A 85 4.10 -27.53 21.14
CA SER A 85 4.06 -28.95 21.53
C SER A 85 3.52 -29.86 20.41
N ALA A 86 2.56 -29.38 19.62
CA ALA A 86 2.08 -30.06 18.43
C ALA A 86 3.17 -30.13 17.33
N TYR A 87 3.86 -29.02 17.07
CA TYR A 87 4.97 -28.99 16.11
C TYR A 87 6.18 -29.83 16.53
N GLN A 88 6.49 -29.91 17.83
CA GLN A 88 7.53 -30.82 18.34
C GLN A 88 7.16 -32.30 18.13
N ARG A 89 5.88 -32.66 18.29
CA ARG A 89 5.39 -34.02 17.96
C ARG A 89 5.50 -34.30 16.47
N TYR A 90 5.10 -33.37 15.60
CA TYR A 90 5.31 -33.50 14.15
C TYR A 90 6.77 -33.76 13.80
N TYR A 91 7.68 -32.93 14.33
CA TYR A 91 9.13 -33.03 14.12
C TYR A 91 9.70 -34.38 14.58
N SER A 92 9.17 -34.96 15.67
CA SER A 92 9.60 -36.29 16.15
C SER A 92 9.10 -37.47 15.33
N LEU A 93 8.00 -37.30 14.57
CA LEU A 93 7.33 -38.37 13.83
C LEU A 93 7.62 -38.35 12.33
N GLN A 94 7.92 -37.19 11.74
CA GLN A 94 8.23 -37.05 10.31
C GLN A 94 9.74 -36.86 10.09
N PRO A 95 10.46 -37.81 9.47
CA PRO A 95 11.86 -37.60 9.09
C PRO A 95 12.01 -36.56 7.97
N ASP A 96 10.97 -36.40 7.13
CA ASP A 96 10.92 -35.48 5.99
C ASP A 96 10.25 -34.12 6.33
N TYR A 97 10.21 -33.74 7.61
CA TYR A 97 9.56 -32.49 8.08
C TYR A 97 9.98 -31.23 7.30
N TRP A 98 11.23 -31.22 6.82
CA TRP A 98 11.87 -30.12 6.10
C TRP A 98 11.27 -29.89 4.71
N LYS A 99 10.47 -30.81 4.16
CA LYS A 99 9.76 -30.59 2.88
C LYS A 99 8.48 -29.78 3.05
N ASN A 100 7.93 -29.66 4.26
CA ASN A 100 6.66 -28.99 4.52
C ASN A 100 6.88 -27.50 4.85
N ALA A 101 6.81 -26.64 3.83
CA ALA A 101 6.93 -25.20 3.97
C ALA A 101 5.89 -24.60 4.95
N ALA A 102 4.66 -25.14 5.00
CA ALA A 102 3.63 -24.65 5.90
C ALA A 102 3.93 -24.99 7.38
N PHE A 103 4.53 -26.16 7.64
CA PHE A 103 5.04 -26.53 8.97
C PHE A 103 6.17 -25.58 9.40
N LEU A 104 7.20 -25.40 8.57
CA LEU A 104 8.36 -24.56 8.88
C LEU A 104 7.96 -23.09 9.08
N TYR A 105 7.00 -22.59 8.31
CA TYR A 105 6.42 -21.26 8.51
C TYR A 105 5.74 -21.12 9.90
N GLY A 106 4.92 -22.09 10.28
CA GLY A 106 4.25 -22.13 11.59
C GLY A 106 5.26 -22.20 12.74
N LEU A 107 6.30 -23.02 12.61
CA LEU A 107 7.38 -23.13 13.60
C LEU A 107 8.20 -21.83 13.69
N GLY A 108 8.54 -21.22 12.56
CA GLY A 108 9.24 -19.93 12.49
C GLY A 108 8.46 -18.79 13.16
N MET A 109 7.14 -18.79 13.01
CA MET A 109 6.21 -17.87 13.69
C MET A 109 6.16 -18.08 15.21
N VAL A 110 6.18 -19.33 15.69
CA VAL A 110 6.27 -19.64 17.13
C VAL A 110 7.61 -19.18 17.71
N TYR A 111 8.73 -19.44 17.02
CA TYR A 111 10.05 -18.93 17.45
C TYR A 111 10.13 -17.40 17.43
N PHE A 112 9.48 -16.74 16.47
CA PHE A 112 9.38 -15.28 16.42
C PHE A 112 8.69 -14.72 17.67
N HIS A 113 7.55 -15.31 18.07
CA HIS A 113 6.83 -14.91 19.28
C HIS A 113 7.69 -15.05 20.55
N TYR A 114 8.45 -16.14 20.69
CA TYR A 114 9.38 -16.34 21.81
C TYR A 114 10.69 -15.51 21.69
N SER A 115 10.81 -14.61 20.71
CA SER A 115 12.03 -13.83 20.43
C SER A 115 13.29 -14.68 20.17
N ALA A 116 13.10 -15.94 19.78
CA ALA A 116 14.17 -16.88 19.45
C ALA A 116 14.66 -16.63 18.01
N PHE A 117 15.15 -15.42 17.74
CA PHE A 117 15.39 -14.92 16.38
C PHE A 117 16.34 -15.79 15.56
N GLN A 118 17.37 -16.41 16.16
CA GLN A 118 18.28 -17.32 15.45
C GLN A 118 17.56 -18.53 14.84
N TRP A 119 16.58 -19.11 15.53
CA TRP A 119 15.80 -20.26 15.06
C TRP A 119 14.68 -19.83 14.12
N SER A 120 14.05 -18.68 14.40
CA SER A 120 13.02 -18.08 13.55
C SER A 120 13.59 -17.69 12.17
N ILE A 121 14.77 -17.06 12.12
CA ILE A 121 15.46 -16.72 10.86
C ILE A 121 15.73 -17.97 10.02
N LYS A 122 16.28 -19.04 10.62
CA LYS A 122 16.57 -20.31 9.92
C LYS A 122 15.31 -20.94 9.32
N ALA A 123 14.27 -21.14 10.13
CA ALA A 123 13.02 -21.73 9.67
C ALA A 123 12.38 -20.94 8.52
N PHE A 124 12.43 -19.60 8.60
CA PHE A 124 11.94 -18.74 7.53
C PHE A 124 12.81 -18.73 6.26
N GLN A 125 14.13 -18.85 6.40
CA GLN A 125 15.03 -19.01 5.25
C GLN A 125 14.82 -20.37 4.56
N GLU A 126 14.58 -21.43 5.34
CA GLU A 126 14.24 -22.75 4.80
C GLU A 126 12.93 -22.71 4.00
N VAL A 127 11.87 -22.07 4.52
CA VAL A 127 10.61 -21.88 3.75
C VAL A 127 10.86 -21.24 2.39
N LEU A 128 11.61 -20.14 2.33
CA LEU A 128 11.92 -19.44 1.09
C LEU A 128 12.83 -20.24 0.14
N TYR A 129 13.62 -21.17 0.67
CA TYR A 129 14.47 -22.07 -0.13
C TYR A 129 13.65 -23.21 -0.76
N ILE A 130 12.65 -23.74 -0.04
CA ILE A 130 11.79 -24.84 -0.51
C ILE A 130 10.73 -24.34 -1.49
N ASP A 131 10.05 -23.24 -1.13
CA ASP A 131 8.99 -22.63 -1.94
C ASP A 131 9.23 -21.12 -2.05
N PRO A 132 9.99 -20.68 -3.07
CA PRO A 132 10.16 -19.26 -3.38
C PRO A 132 8.85 -18.54 -3.73
N THR A 133 7.79 -19.28 -4.05
CA THR A 133 6.46 -18.77 -4.41
C THR A 133 5.44 -18.85 -3.26
N PHE A 134 5.91 -19.13 -2.03
CA PHE A 134 5.04 -19.34 -0.88
C PHE A 134 4.13 -18.13 -0.62
N SER A 135 2.83 -18.39 -0.39
CA SER A 135 1.79 -17.34 -0.25
C SER A 135 2.04 -16.27 0.83
N LYS A 136 2.98 -16.50 1.75
CA LYS A 136 3.39 -15.56 2.81
C LYS A 136 4.85 -15.09 2.68
N ALA A 137 5.53 -15.31 1.55
CA ALA A 137 6.92 -14.90 1.32
C ALA A 137 7.18 -13.44 1.73
N LYS A 138 6.30 -12.51 1.37
CA LYS A 138 6.40 -11.08 1.78
C LYS A 138 6.40 -10.88 3.29
N GLU A 139 5.51 -11.56 4.01
CA GLU A 139 5.44 -11.51 5.46
C GLU A 139 6.72 -12.06 6.08
N ILE A 140 7.27 -13.13 5.49
CA ILE A 140 8.56 -13.71 5.88
C ILE A 140 9.69 -12.70 5.66
N HIS A 141 9.80 -12.08 4.48
CA HIS A 141 10.82 -11.06 4.19
C HIS A 141 10.72 -9.84 5.13
N LEU A 142 9.52 -9.36 5.46
CA LEU A 142 9.32 -8.29 6.44
C LEU A 142 9.78 -8.71 7.85
N ARG A 143 9.43 -9.92 8.30
CA ARG A 143 9.84 -10.45 9.62
C ARG A 143 11.37 -10.65 9.69
N LEU A 144 11.98 -11.18 8.63
CA LEU A 144 13.43 -11.30 8.49
C LEU A 144 14.10 -9.92 8.56
N GLY A 145 13.59 -8.92 7.83
CA GLY A 145 14.10 -7.54 7.87
C GLY A 145 14.10 -6.95 9.29
N VAL A 146 13.03 -7.16 10.05
CA VAL A 146 12.94 -6.76 11.47
C VAL A 146 13.93 -7.53 12.35
N MET A 147 14.05 -8.85 12.19
CA MET A 147 14.98 -9.64 13.01
C MET A 147 16.45 -9.32 12.74
N PHE A 148 16.85 -9.14 11.49
CA PHE A 148 18.21 -8.69 11.16
C PHE A 148 18.51 -7.29 11.71
N LYS A 149 17.53 -6.38 11.69
CA LYS A 149 17.64 -5.05 12.31
C LYS A 149 17.88 -5.15 13.82
N VAL A 150 17.17 -6.05 14.52
CA VAL A 150 17.36 -6.30 15.96
C VAL A 150 18.72 -6.94 16.24
N ASN A 151 19.19 -7.82 15.35
CA ASN A 151 20.53 -8.41 15.40
C ASN A 151 21.66 -7.49 14.90
N THR A 152 21.39 -6.19 14.67
CA THR A 152 22.33 -5.17 14.16
C THR A 152 22.90 -5.40 12.75
N ASP A 153 22.42 -6.40 12.02
CA ASP A 153 22.74 -6.60 10.61
C ASP A 153 21.81 -5.74 9.73
N TYR A 154 22.20 -4.47 9.59
CA TYR A 154 21.45 -3.50 8.78
C TYR A 154 21.53 -3.80 7.27
N GLU A 155 22.54 -4.52 6.79
CA GLU A 155 22.71 -4.81 5.37
C GLU A 155 21.75 -5.91 4.92
N SER A 156 21.71 -7.04 5.63
CA SER A 156 20.73 -8.10 5.37
C SER A 156 19.30 -7.62 5.66
N SER A 157 19.12 -6.81 6.71
CA SER A 157 17.84 -6.17 7.01
C SER A 157 17.31 -5.36 5.81
N LEU A 158 18.15 -4.49 5.23
CA LEU A 158 17.82 -3.68 4.07
C LEU A 158 17.57 -4.52 2.82
N LYS A 159 18.34 -5.59 2.58
CA LYS A 159 18.10 -6.55 1.48
C LYS A 159 16.73 -7.23 1.61
N HIS A 160 16.36 -7.69 2.80
CA HIS A 160 15.05 -8.32 3.02
C HIS A 160 13.89 -7.33 2.89
N PHE A 161 14.04 -6.07 3.33
CA PHE A 161 13.04 -5.03 3.07
C PHE A 161 12.94 -4.66 1.57
N GLN A 162 14.06 -4.65 0.84
CA GLN A 162 14.05 -4.49 -0.62
C GLN A 162 13.35 -5.66 -1.31
N LEU A 163 13.60 -6.91 -0.90
CA LEU A 163 12.93 -8.07 -1.47
C LEU A 163 11.42 -8.06 -1.20
N ALA A 164 10.97 -7.66 0.00
CA ALA A 164 9.55 -7.44 0.28
C ALA A 164 8.90 -6.33 -0.57
N LEU A 165 9.69 -5.39 -1.10
CA LEU A 165 9.25 -4.29 -1.98
C LEU A 165 9.33 -4.66 -3.48
N ILE A 166 10.35 -5.44 -3.87
CA ILE A 166 10.63 -5.85 -5.26
C ILE A 166 9.74 -7.02 -5.68
N ASP A 167 9.35 -7.90 -4.76
CA ASP A 167 8.48 -9.04 -5.04
C ASP A 167 7.13 -8.55 -5.61
N SER A 168 7.05 -8.58 -6.93
CA SER A 168 5.92 -8.18 -7.74
C SER A 168 4.89 -9.28 -7.92
N THR A 169 4.77 -10.19 -6.92
CA THR A 169 3.44 -10.66 -6.45
C THR A 169 2.63 -9.50 -5.82
N LEU A 170 2.57 -8.39 -6.57
CA LEU A 170 1.65 -7.29 -6.47
C LEU A 170 0.24 -7.93 -6.43
N CYS A 171 -0.71 -7.60 -5.55
CA CYS A 171 -1.26 -6.28 -5.25
C CYS A 171 -1.70 -5.43 -6.47
N THR A 172 -1.30 -5.77 -7.70
CA THR A 172 -2.31 -5.92 -8.76
C THR A 172 -2.99 -7.24 -8.49
N LEU A 173 -4.10 -7.16 -7.75
CA LEU A 173 -5.08 -8.23 -7.67
C LEU A 173 -5.28 -8.80 -9.08
N SER A 174 -4.91 -10.06 -9.31
CA SER A 174 -5.20 -10.73 -10.57
C SER A 174 -6.70 -10.68 -10.86
N LYS A 175 -7.11 -10.95 -12.10
CA LYS A 175 -8.54 -10.94 -12.48
C LYS A 175 -9.41 -11.85 -11.60
N ALA A 176 -8.82 -12.87 -10.99
CA ALA A 176 -9.46 -13.72 -9.98
C ALA A 176 -9.51 -13.05 -8.60
N GLU A 177 -8.37 -12.53 -8.10
CA GLU A 177 -8.28 -11.93 -6.77
C GLU A 177 -9.08 -10.63 -6.64
N SER A 178 -9.19 -9.82 -7.70
CA SER A 178 -10.01 -8.59 -7.70
C SER A 178 -11.48 -8.90 -7.43
N LYS A 179 -11.97 -10.01 -8.01
CA LYS A 179 -13.33 -10.50 -7.81
C LYS A 179 -13.50 -11.12 -6.43
N ALA A 180 -12.57 -11.97 -6.01
CA ALA A 180 -12.61 -12.60 -4.68
C ALA A 180 -12.57 -11.56 -3.53
N ALA A 181 -11.76 -10.50 -3.66
CA ALA A 181 -11.70 -9.39 -2.71
C ALA A 181 -13.00 -8.57 -2.70
N LYS A 182 -13.55 -8.25 -3.89
CA LYS A 182 -14.86 -7.61 -4.01
C LYS A 182 -15.95 -8.43 -3.30
N GLU A 183 -16.06 -9.72 -3.63
CA GLU A 183 -17.04 -10.63 -3.04
C GLU A 183 -16.87 -10.78 -1.52
N ALA A 184 -15.65 -10.66 -1.00
CA ALA A 184 -15.40 -10.67 0.44
C ALA A 184 -15.94 -9.40 1.12
N TYR A 185 -15.75 -8.23 0.52
CA TYR A 185 -16.32 -6.97 1.03
C TYR A 185 -17.84 -6.94 0.90
N GLU A 186 -18.43 -7.41 -0.21
CA GLU A 186 -19.88 -7.52 -0.36
C GLU A 186 -20.50 -8.46 0.69
N ARG A 187 -19.89 -9.63 0.94
CA ARG A 187 -20.32 -10.54 2.02
C ARG A 187 -20.19 -9.92 3.41
N LEU A 188 -19.16 -9.12 3.66
CA LEU A 188 -18.97 -8.42 4.93
C LEU A 188 -20.05 -7.33 5.16
N LEU A 189 -20.54 -6.69 4.10
CA LEU A 189 -21.62 -5.71 4.18
C LEU A 189 -23.02 -6.33 4.41
N GLN A 190 -23.17 -7.65 4.24
CA GLN A 190 -24.41 -8.38 4.52
C GLN A 190 -24.58 -8.79 5.99
N THR A 191 -23.54 -8.70 6.82
CA THR A 191 -23.65 -9.01 8.25
C THR A 191 -24.28 -7.85 9.03
N GLU A 192 -25.33 -8.16 9.81
CA GLU A 192 -26.23 -7.16 10.42
C GLU A 192 -25.54 -6.29 11.49
N ASP A 193 -24.68 -6.90 12.35
CA ASP A 193 -23.98 -6.22 13.44
C ASP A 193 -22.55 -5.76 13.06
N LEU A 194 -22.42 -4.82 12.12
CA LEU A 194 -21.11 -4.21 11.81
C LEU A 194 -20.84 -2.91 12.60
N PRO A 195 -19.66 -2.76 13.23
CA PRO A 195 -19.22 -1.47 13.74
C PRO A 195 -19.13 -0.42 12.62
N ALA A 196 -19.61 0.81 12.88
CA ALA A 196 -19.69 1.87 11.88
C ALA A 196 -18.34 2.12 11.15
N GLN A 197 -17.22 2.14 11.88
CA GLN A 197 -15.88 2.31 11.31
C GLN A 197 -15.44 1.15 10.38
N VAL A 198 -15.85 -0.10 10.68
CA VAL A 198 -15.58 -1.26 9.82
C VAL A 198 -16.47 -1.20 8.57
N LYS A 199 -17.72 -0.77 8.71
CA LYS A 199 -18.63 -0.54 7.58
C LYS A 199 -18.09 0.58 6.67
N ALA A 200 -17.64 1.69 7.24
CA ALA A 200 -17.04 2.81 6.51
C ALA A 200 -15.80 2.37 5.72
N THR A 201 -14.81 1.78 6.40
CA THR A 201 -13.58 1.28 5.72
C THR A 201 -13.88 0.22 4.66
N THR A 202 -14.84 -0.68 4.88
CA THR A 202 -15.26 -1.67 3.87
C THR A 202 -15.86 -1.01 2.63
N LEU A 203 -16.76 -0.04 2.81
CA LEU A 203 -17.36 0.73 1.73
C LEU A 203 -16.34 1.61 0.99
N GLN A 204 -15.39 2.18 1.72
CA GLN A 204 -14.27 2.95 1.17
C GLN A 204 -13.41 2.11 0.23
N GLN A 205 -12.96 0.93 0.68
CA GLN A 205 -12.12 0.05 -0.12
C GLN A 205 -12.90 -0.52 -1.33
N LEU A 206 -14.17 -0.90 -1.14
CA LEU A 206 -15.04 -1.36 -2.23
C LEU A 206 -15.26 -0.27 -3.29
N GLY A 207 -15.52 0.97 -2.88
CA GLY A 207 -15.66 2.11 -3.79
C GLY A 207 -14.37 2.41 -4.56
N TRP A 208 -13.23 2.46 -3.87
CA TRP A 208 -11.93 2.68 -4.51
C TRP A 208 -11.54 1.57 -5.49
N MET A 209 -11.85 0.30 -5.16
CA MET A 209 -11.69 -0.82 -6.09
C MET A 209 -12.55 -0.66 -7.34
N HIS A 210 -13.80 -0.22 -7.22
CA HIS A 210 -14.69 -0.02 -8.36
C HIS A 210 -14.21 1.10 -9.29
N HIS A 211 -13.61 2.16 -8.75
CA HIS A 211 -13.02 3.25 -9.52
C HIS A 211 -11.69 2.86 -10.20
N THR A 212 -10.80 2.14 -9.50
CA THR A 212 -9.45 1.82 -10.00
C THR A 212 -9.38 0.54 -10.84
N ALA A 213 -10.22 -0.46 -10.58
CA ALA A 213 -10.17 -1.73 -11.30
C ALA A 213 -10.95 -1.64 -12.63
N GLU A 214 -10.23 -1.45 -13.73
CA GLU A 214 -10.75 -1.47 -15.10
C GLU A 214 -11.57 -2.73 -15.45
N GLN A 215 -11.48 -3.79 -14.64
CA GLN A 215 -12.10 -5.09 -14.88
C GLN A 215 -13.52 -5.26 -14.28
N LEU A 216 -14.03 -4.29 -13.49
CA LEU A 216 -15.29 -4.42 -12.72
C LEU A 216 -16.57 -3.85 -13.39
N GLY A 217 -16.66 -3.86 -14.74
CA GLY A 217 -17.83 -3.35 -15.49
C GLY A 217 -17.52 -2.16 -16.44
N ASP A 218 -18.54 -1.39 -16.85
CA ASP A 218 -18.37 -0.22 -17.72
C ASP A 218 -18.02 1.05 -16.93
N LYS A 219 -17.30 1.99 -17.56
CA LYS A 219 -16.73 3.17 -16.87
C LYS A 219 -17.78 4.00 -16.12
N GLY A 220 -18.89 4.34 -16.77
CA GLY A 220 -19.96 5.15 -16.15
C GLY A 220 -20.73 4.44 -15.03
N THR A 221 -20.91 3.12 -15.10
CA THR A 221 -21.62 2.34 -14.07
C THR A 221 -20.74 2.04 -12.86
N LYS A 222 -19.41 1.89 -13.08
CA LYS A 222 -18.41 1.84 -12.00
C LYS A 222 -18.33 3.12 -11.19
N ASP A 223 -18.10 4.27 -11.85
CA ASP A 223 -17.83 5.53 -11.16
C ASP A 223 -19.05 5.99 -10.33
N SER A 224 -20.27 5.74 -10.83
CA SER A 224 -21.51 5.99 -10.09
C SER A 224 -21.71 5.04 -8.89
N TYR A 225 -21.37 3.75 -9.01
CA TYR A 225 -21.37 2.82 -7.87
C TYR A 225 -20.30 3.17 -6.83
N ALA A 226 -19.09 3.54 -7.29
CA ALA A 226 -17.99 3.96 -6.42
C ALA A 226 -18.38 5.18 -5.56
N ILE A 227 -19.03 6.19 -6.16
CA ILE A 227 -19.57 7.35 -5.44
C ILE A 227 -20.59 6.92 -4.39
N GLN A 228 -21.54 6.04 -4.71
CA GLN A 228 -22.54 5.56 -3.74
C GLN A 228 -21.91 4.83 -2.55
N CYS A 229 -20.87 4.00 -2.80
CA CYS A 229 -20.10 3.37 -1.74
C CYS A 229 -19.37 4.40 -0.87
N LEU A 230 -18.72 5.39 -1.48
CA LEU A 230 -17.95 6.42 -0.77
C LEU A 230 -18.84 7.39 0.03
N GLN A 231 -20.02 7.74 -0.48
CA GLN A 231 -21.03 8.50 0.26
C GLN A 231 -21.49 7.74 1.51
N LYS A 232 -21.85 6.45 1.37
CA LYS A 232 -22.20 5.59 2.51
C LYS A 232 -21.03 5.34 3.48
N SER A 233 -19.78 5.45 2.99
CA SER A 233 -18.59 5.42 3.85
C SER A 233 -18.53 6.65 4.74
N ILE A 234 -18.74 7.84 4.16
CA ILE A 234 -18.77 9.12 4.88
C ILE A 234 -19.97 9.20 5.84
N GLU A 235 -21.13 8.66 5.49
CA GLU A 235 -22.28 8.54 6.40
C GLU A 235 -21.96 7.68 7.64
N ALA A 236 -21.08 6.69 7.49
CA ALA A 236 -20.67 5.79 8.58
C ALA A 236 -19.44 6.28 9.37
N ASP A 237 -18.58 7.10 8.77
CA ASP A 237 -17.43 7.76 9.40
C ASP A 237 -17.17 9.15 8.76
N PRO A 238 -17.81 10.22 9.28
CA PRO A 238 -17.71 11.57 8.71
C PRO A 238 -16.34 12.24 8.82
N ASP A 239 -15.48 11.73 9.71
CA ASP A 239 -14.14 12.26 9.97
C ASP A 239 -13.05 11.56 9.14
N SER A 240 -13.44 10.59 8.31
CA SER A 240 -12.55 9.91 7.36
C SER A 240 -12.17 10.81 6.18
N GLY A 241 -11.15 11.65 6.34
CA GLY A 241 -10.62 12.47 5.24
C GLY A 241 -10.22 11.66 4.01
N GLN A 242 -9.66 10.46 4.19
CA GLN A 242 -9.34 9.54 3.08
C GLN A 242 -10.57 9.14 2.23
N SER A 243 -11.76 9.02 2.85
CA SER A 243 -13.01 8.76 2.11
C SER A 243 -13.42 9.98 1.27
N TRP A 244 -13.25 11.18 1.80
CA TRP A 244 -13.45 12.44 1.06
C TRP A 244 -12.47 12.60 -0.12
N TYR A 245 -11.19 12.23 0.06
CA TYR A 245 -10.21 12.22 -1.04
C TYR A 245 -10.64 11.28 -2.17
N PHE A 246 -10.99 10.03 -1.86
CA PHE A 246 -11.45 9.08 -2.88
C PHE A 246 -12.76 9.52 -3.56
N LEU A 247 -13.66 10.19 -2.84
CA LEU A 247 -14.87 10.77 -3.42
C LEU A 247 -14.52 11.89 -4.42
N GLY A 248 -13.58 12.78 -4.07
CA GLY A 248 -13.08 13.81 -4.97
C GLY A 248 -12.43 13.25 -6.24
N ARG A 249 -11.68 12.14 -6.12
CA ARG A 249 -11.11 11.40 -7.26
C ARG A 249 -12.18 10.87 -8.21
N CYS A 250 -13.27 10.32 -7.68
CA CYS A 250 -14.39 9.83 -8.48
C CYS A 250 -15.17 10.96 -9.16
N TYR A 251 -15.39 12.10 -8.48
CA TYR A 251 -16.00 13.27 -9.12
C TYR A 251 -15.11 13.86 -10.22
N SER A 252 -13.79 13.89 -10.02
CA SER A 252 -12.83 14.34 -11.02
C SER A 252 -12.83 13.45 -12.28
N SER A 253 -12.94 12.12 -12.17
CA SER A 253 -12.99 11.23 -13.36
C SER A 253 -14.28 11.34 -14.17
N ILE A 254 -15.38 11.76 -13.54
CA ILE A 254 -16.67 12.05 -14.20
C ILE A 254 -16.69 13.46 -14.81
N GLY A 255 -15.73 14.33 -14.46
CA GLY A 255 -15.71 15.74 -14.88
C GLY A 255 -16.56 16.66 -14.00
N LYS A 256 -17.01 16.20 -12.82
CA LYS A 256 -17.72 17.03 -11.83
C LYS A 256 -16.73 17.84 -10.99
N VAL A 257 -16.10 18.82 -11.65
CA VAL A 257 -15.01 19.63 -11.10
C VAL A 257 -15.38 20.30 -9.75
N GLN A 258 -16.56 20.90 -9.65
CA GLN A 258 -17.01 21.59 -8.42
C GLN A 258 -17.18 20.62 -7.23
N ASP A 259 -17.87 19.49 -7.44
CA ASP A 259 -18.07 18.45 -6.41
C ASP A 259 -16.72 17.85 -5.96
N ALA A 260 -15.74 17.75 -6.88
CA ALA A 260 -14.39 17.30 -6.58
C ALA A 260 -13.64 18.27 -5.66
N PHE A 261 -13.69 19.59 -5.90
CA PHE A 261 -13.08 20.58 -4.99
C PHE A 261 -13.69 20.56 -3.60
N ILE A 262 -15.02 20.48 -3.49
CA ILE A 262 -15.70 20.41 -2.20
C ILE A 262 -15.22 19.17 -1.44
N SER A 263 -15.14 18.02 -2.12
CA SER A 263 -14.67 16.76 -1.53
C SER A 263 -13.18 16.81 -1.13
N TYR A 264 -12.28 17.34 -1.96
CA TYR A 264 -10.87 17.49 -1.60
C TYR A 264 -10.66 18.49 -0.47
N ARG A 265 -11.46 19.57 -0.40
CA ARG A 265 -11.41 20.51 0.72
C ARG A 265 -11.86 19.85 2.03
N GLN A 266 -12.98 19.11 2.03
CA GLN A 266 -13.39 18.31 3.19
C GLN A 266 -12.32 17.28 3.59
N SER A 267 -11.61 16.68 2.63
CA SER A 267 -10.48 15.80 2.92
C SER A 267 -9.35 16.50 3.68
N ILE A 268 -9.03 17.75 3.35
CA ILE A 268 -8.02 18.56 4.06
C ILE A 268 -8.54 19.02 5.42
N ASP A 269 -9.80 19.42 5.51
CA ASP A 269 -10.42 19.87 6.76
C ASP A 269 -10.57 18.72 7.79
N LYS A 270 -10.57 17.45 7.35
CA LYS A 270 -10.77 16.24 8.17
C LYS A 270 -9.53 15.39 8.43
N SER A 271 -8.43 15.58 7.69
CA SER A 271 -7.20 14.78 7.81
C SER A 271 -5.98 15.66 8.08
N GLU A 272 -4.94 15.10 8.71
CA GLU A 272 -3.60 15.66 8.51
C GLU A 272 -3.29 15.69 7.00
N ALA A 273 -2.69 16.79 6.54
CA ALA A 273 -2.63 17.12 5.11
C ALA A 273 -1.84 16.09 4.30
N SER A 274 -2.54 15.35 3.41
CA SER A 274 -1.93 14.41 2.48
C SER A 274 -1.39 15.11 1.23
N ALA A 275 -0.16 14.78 0.84
CA ALA A 275 0.46 15.25 -0.40
C ALA A 275 -0.35 14.83 -1.65
N ASP A 276 -0.94 13.63 -1.68
CA ASP A 276 -1.76 13.14 -2.79
C ASP A 276 -3.03 14.01 -3.02
N THR A 277 -3.60 14.55 -1.94
CA THR A 277 -4.78 15.43 -2.01
C THR A 277 -4.40 16.78 -2.64
N TRP A 278 -3.32 17.40 -2.18
CA TRP A 278 -2.79 18.63 -2.77
C TRP A 278 -2.34 18.46 -4.22
N CYS A 279 -1.71 17.32 -4.54
CA CYS A 279 -1.36 16.96 -5.91
C CYS A 279 -2.62 16.86 -6.81
N SER A 280 -3.66 16.16 -6.34
CA SER A 280 -4.92 16.02 -7.09
C SER A 280 -5.69 17.33 -7.25
N ILE A 281 -5.60 18.26 -6.28
CA ILE A 281 -6.09 19.64 -6.40
C ILE A 281 -5.31 20.40 -7.48
N GLY A 282 -3.98 20.27 -7.51
CA GLY A 282 -3.13 20.90 -8.54
C GLY A 282 -3.49 20.47 -9.95
N VAL A 283 -3.72 19.17 -10.16
CA VAL A 283 -4.22 18.63 -11.44
C VAL A 283 -5.57 19.24 -11.82
N LEU A 284 -6.48 19.40 -10.86
CA LEU A 284 -7.83 19.94 -11.09
C LEU A 284 -7.81 21.46 -11.42
N TYR A 285 -6.90 22.23 -10.84
CA TYR A 285 -6.64 23.62 -11.23
C TYR A 285 -5.99 23.72 -12.61
N GLN A 286 -5.05 22.82 -12.92
CA GLN A 286 -4.40 22.77 -14.23
C GLN A 286 -5.40 22.41 -15.36
N GLN A 287 -6.38 21.55 -15.09
CA GLN A 287 -7.50 21.24 -16.00
C GLN A 287 -8.39 22.46 -16.29
N GLN A 288 -8.62 23.33 -15.30
CA GLN A 288 -9.36 24.59 -15.46
C GLN A 288 -8.50 25.75 -16.00
N ASN A 289 -7.26 25.47 -16.44
CA ASN A 289 -6.33 26.48 -16.92
C ASN A 289 -6.00 27.59 -15.87
N GLN A 290 -5.92 27.23 -14.59
CA GLN A 290 -5.51 28.08 -13.47
C GLN A 290 -4.09 27.70 -12.99
N PRO A 291 -3.02 28.10 -13.72
CA PRO A 291 -1.66 27.62 -13.45
C PRO A 291 -1.06 28.16 -12.14
N MET A 292 -1.48 29.32 -11.65
CA MET A 292 -0.97 29.89 -10.40
C MET A 292 -1.49 29.14 -9.18
N ASP A 293 -2.78 28.78 -9.18
CA ASP A 293 -3.39 27.99 -8.11
C ASP A 293 -2.91 26.53 -8.14
N ALA A 294 -2.71 25.98 -9.35
CA ALA A 294 -2.05 24.68 -9.53
C ALA A 294 -0.62 24.67 -8.98
N LEU A 295 0.16 25.73 -9.25
CA LEU A 295 1.53 25.88 -8.75
C LEU A 295 1.55 25.87 -7.21
N GLN A 296 0.66 26.64 -6.57
CA GLN A 296 0.57 26.69 -5.11
C GLN A 296 0.19 25.31 -4.53
N ALA A 297 -0.76 24.61 -5.14
CA ALA A 297 -1.19 23.28 -4.70
C ALA A 297 -0.06 22.23 -4.83
N TYR A 298 0.68 22.20 -5.95
CA TYR A 298 1.81 21.31 -6.11
C TYR A 298 2.97 21.64 -5.17
N ILE A 299 3.24 22.93 -4.89
CA ILE A 299 4.23 23.35 -3.89
C ILE A 299 3.86 22.82 -2.50
N CYS A 300 2.59 22.94 -2.09
CA CYS A 300 2.11 22.34 -0.84
C CYS A 300 2.30 20.82 -0.82
N ALA A 301 2.02 20.12 -1.93
CA ALA A 301 2.20 18.67 -2.03
C ALA A 301 3.66 18.24 -1.80
N VAL A 302 4.64 18.87 -2.48
CA VAL A 302 6.06 18.52 -2.34
C VAL A 302 6.69 19.00 -1.04
N GLN A 303 6.12 20.01 -0.38
CA GLN A 303 6.51 20.42 0.98
C GLN A 303 6.06 19.40 2.03
N LEU A 304 4.88 18.80 1.86
CA LEU A 304 4.35 17.75 2.74
C LEU A 304 5.09 16.43 2.57
N ASP A 305 5.29 15.97 1.33
CA ASP A 305 6.15 14.81 1.04
C ASP A 305 7.17 15.13 -0.05
N HIS A 306 8.42 15.34 0.39
CA HIS A 306 9.56 15.62 -0.48
C HIS A 306 9.92 14.43 -1.39
N SER A 307 9.46 13.22 -1.07
CA SER A 307 9.68 11.99 -1.84
C SER A 307 8.56 11.67 -2.85
N HIS A 308 7.49 12.46 -2.88
CA HIS A 308 6.32 12.24 -3.74
C HIS A 308 6.64 12.52 -5.22
N ALA A 309 7.03 11.46 -5.96
CA ALA A 309 7.51 11.57 -7.34
C ALA A 309 6.47 12.14 -8.31
N ALA A 310 5.18 11.89 -8.08
CA ALA A 310 4.09 12.36 -8.93
C ALA A 310 3.98 13.89 -8.90
N ALA A 311 3.81 14.51 -7.72
CA ALA A 311 3.76 15.98 -7.65
C ALA A 311 5.03 16.67 -8.17
N TRP A 312 6.23 16.09 -7.99
CA TRP A 312 7.44 16.65 -8.61
C TRP A 312 7.42 16.59 -10.14
N MET A 313 6.83 15.54 -10.73
CA MET A 313 6.64 15.42 -12.18
C MET A 313 5.56 16.37 -12.70
N ASP A 314 4.44 16.50 -11.99
CA ASP A 314 3.33 17.37 -12.39
C ASP A 314 3.71 18.86 -12.23
N LEU A 315 4.43 19.21 -11.16
CA LEU A 315 5.06 20.52 -10.97
C LEU A 315 6.07 20.85 -12.08
N GLY A 316 6.92 19.89 -12.46
CA GLY A 316 7.85 20.05 -13.58
C GLY A 316 7.13 20.29 -14.90
N THR A 317 6.05 19.54 -15.15
CA THR A 317 5.19 19.67 -16.33
C THR A 317 4.50 21.04 -16.37
N LEU A 318 4.05 21.54 -15.21
CA LEU A 318 3.48 22.88 -15.08
C LEU A 318 4.51 23.96 -15.45
N TYR A 319 5.72 23.90 -14.88
CA TYR A 319 6.82 24.82 -15.21
C TYR A 319 7.20 24.79 -16.69
N GLU A 320 7.26 23.62 -17.32
CA GLU A 320 7.47 23.51 -18.78
C GLU A 320 6.37 24.23 -19.57
N SER A 321 5.10 24.07 -19.17
CA SER A 321 3.97 24.69 -19.85
C SER A 321 3.91 26.22 -19.63
N CYS A 322 4.48 26.72 -18.53
CA CYS A 322 4.69 28.14 -18.26
C CYS A 322 5.97 28.70 -18.91
N GLY A 323 6.73 27.90 -19.68
CA GLY A 323 7.95 28.35 -20.36
C GLY A 323 9.18 28.48 -19.46
N GLN A 324 9.20 27.83 -18.30
CA GLN A 324 10.28 27.87 -17.30
C GLN A 324 11.05 26.53 -17.23
N PRO A 325 11.82 26.15 -18.27
CA PRO A 325 12.48 24.84 -18.34
C PRO A 325 13.56 24.63 -17.27
N HIS A 326 14.18 25.72 -16.77
CA HIS A 326 15.19 25.67 -15.72
C HIS A 326 14.65 25.07 -14.41
N ASP A 327 13.46 25.51 -13.98
CA ASP A 327 12.84 25.04 -12.74
C ASP A 327 12.14 23.68 -12.97
N ALA A 328 11.62 23.43 -14.17
CA ALA A 328 11.17 22.10 -14.57
C ALA A 328 12.28 21.03 -14.44
N ILE A 329 13.50 21.32 -14.92
CA ILE A 329 14.67 20.42 -14.78
C ILE A 329 14.93 20.11 -13.30
N LYS A 330 14.90 21.10 -12.40
CA LYS A 330 15.09 20.88 -10.96
C LYS A 330 14.00 19.97 -10.38
N CYS A 331 12.75 20.18 -10.77
CA CYS A 331 11.62 19.38 -10.32
C CYS A 331 11.72 17.92 -10.79
N TYR A 332 12.05 17.69 -12.06
CA TYR A 332 12.28 16.33 -12.57
C TYR A 332 13.50 15.65 -11.92
N ILE A 333 14.58 16.38 -11.65
CA ILE A 333 15.72 15.84 -10.89
C ILE A 333 15.26 15.39 -9.49
N ASN A 334 14.38 16.14 -8.81
CA ASN A 334 13.78 15.71 -7.54
C ASN A 334 12.86 14.49 -7.71
N ALA A 335 12.01 14.44 -8.75
CA ALA A 335 11.21 13.24 -9.05
C ALA A 335 12.07 11.98 -9.20
N THR A 336 13.20 12.09 -9.93
CA THR A 336 14.15 10.98 -10.16
C THR A 336 14.97 10.58 -8.93
N ARG A 337 14.97 11.36 -7.84
CA ARG A 337 15.57 10.95 -6.55
C ARG A 337 14.67 9.99 -5.77
N SER A 338 13.37 9.95 -6.07
CA SER A 338 12.43 9.05 -5.41
C SER A 338 12.50 7.65 -6.01
N LYS A 339 12.56 6.64 -5.14
CA LYS A 339 12.52 5.21 -5.52
C LYS A 339 11.17 4.79 -6.12
N SER A 340 10.11 5.61 -5.95
CA SER A 340 8.77 5.37 -6.47
C SER A 340 8.58 5.83 -7.93
N CYS A 341 9.62 6.38 -8.57
CA CYS A 341 9.51 6.98 -9.89
C CYS A 341 9.45 5.93 -11.02
N LEU A 342 8.23 5.49 -11.37
CA LEU A 342 7.97 4.54 -12.47
C LEU A 342 8.51 5.01 -13.83
N ASN A 343 8.48 6.32 -14.11
CA ASN A 343 8.86 6.92 -15.39
C ASN A 343 10.32 7.41 -15.46
N MET A 344 11.22 6.82 -14.66
CA MET A 344 12.62 7.24 -14.51
C MET A 344 13.36 7.46 -15.84
N ALA A 345 13.22 6.53 -16.79
CA ALA A 345 13.90 6.59 -18.09
C ALA A 345 13.38 7.73 -18.99
N ALA A 346 12.05 7.91 -19.04
CA ALA A 346 11.44 8.99 -19.80
C ALA A 346 11.79 10.37 -19.21
N LEU A 347 11.78 10.50 -17.88
CA LEU A 347 12.17 11.73 -17.19
C LEU A 347 13.65 12.06 -17.39
N THR A 348 14.56 11.09 -17.33
CA THR A 348 15.99 11.34 -17.62
C THR A 348 16.26 11.68 -19.08
N GLN A 349 15.47 11.15 -20.03
CA GLN A 349 15.51 11.61 -21.42
C GLN A 349 14.98 13.05 -21.56
N ARG A 350 13.86 13.40 -20.90
CA ARG A 350 13.30 14.76 -20.90
C ARG A 350 14.27 15.78 -20.32
N ILE A 351 14.88 15.49 -19.17
CA ILE A 351 15.90 16.33 -18.53
C ILE A 351 17.05 16.61 -19.50
N LYS A 352 17.60 15.59 -20.16
CA LYS A 352 18.70 15.75 -21.14
C LYS A 352 18.30 16.64 -22.32
N LEU A 353 17.09 16.48 -22.84
CA LEU A 353 16.58 17.29 -23.95
C LEU A 353 16.44 18.77 -23.53
N LEU A 354 15.89 19.04 -22.35
CA LEU A 354 15.76 20.41 -21.83
C LEU A 354 17.12 21.05 -21.55
N GLN A 355 18.07 20.31 -20.97
CA GLN A 355 19.44 20.78 -20.75
C GLN A 355 20.17 21.08 -22.08
N LEU A 356 19.98 20.25 -23.10
CA LEU A 356 20.55 20.48 -24.43
C LEU A 356 19.96 21.74 -25.09
N LEU A 357 18.64 21.89 -25.04
CA LEU A 357 17.93 23.07 -25.58
C LEU A 357 18.39 24.36 -24.87
N ASP A 358 18.58 24.32 -23.55
CA ASP A 358 19.08 25.47 -22.78
C ASP A 358 20.56 25.80 -23.10
N HIS A 359 21.41 24.77 -23.23
CA HIS A 359 22.81 24.94 -23.64
C HIS A 359 22.95 25.51 -25.06
N LEU A 360 22.07 25.13 -25.98
CA LEU A 360 22.02 25.67 -27.35
C LEU A 360 21.49 27.12 -27.37
N ARG A 361 20.50 27.45 -26.53
CA ARG A 361 19.98 28.83 -26.38
C ARG A 361 21.04 29.79 -25.84
N THR A 362 21.73 29.40 -24.78
CA THR A 362 22.78 30.21 -24.15
C THR A 362 23.98 30.44 -25.07
N ASN A 363 24.36 29.43 -25.88
CA ASN A 363 25.48 29.52 -26.82
C ASN A 363 25.07 29.92 -28.25
N ARG A 364 23.86 30.42 -28.50
CA ARG A 364 23.30 30.64 -29.85
C ARG A 364 24.24 31.39 -30.81
N ALA A 365 25.02 32.35 -30.31
CA ALA A 365 25.95 33.16 -31.10
C ALA A 365 27.22 32.43 -31.57
N THR A 366 27.56 31.26 -31.00
CA THR A 366 28.77 30.48 -31.33
C THR A 366 28.47 29.13 -31.99
N LEU A 367 27.20 28.83 -32.25
CA LEU A 367 26.76 27.57 -32.86
C LEU A 367 27.18 27.44 -34.34
N LYS A 368 27.55 26.22 -34.73
CA LYS A 368 27.76 25.87 -36.15
C LYS A 368 26.41 25.71 -36.86
N PRO A 369 26.32 25.89 -38.20
CA PRO A 369 25.07 25.76 -38.96
C PRO A 369 24.19 24.53 -38.64
N PRO A 370 24.71 23.28 -38.54
CA PRO A 370 23.87 22.13 -38.18
C PRO A 370 23.34 22.18 -36.73
N GLN A 371 24.03 22.87 -35.81
CA GLN A 371 23.57 23.04 -34.43
C GLN A 371 22.46 24.11 -34.34
N VAL A 372 22.50 25.13 -35.19
CA VAL A 372 21.40 26.11 -35.33
C VAL A 372 20.16 25.43 -35.88
N GLN A 373 20.29 24.60 -36.92
CA GLN A 373 19.17 23.82 -37.46
C GLN A 373 18.58 22.84 -36.43
N MET A 374 19.44 22.23 -35.59
CA MET A 374 18.99 21.37 -34.49
C MET A 374 18.26 22.16 -33.38
N LEU A 375 18.74 23.37 -33.04
CA LEU A 375 18.06 24.27 -32.11
C LEU A 375 16.66 24.64 -32.62
N GLU A 376 16.55 25.07 -33.87
CA GLU A 376 15.26 25.42 -34.50
C GLU A 376 14.29 24.23 -34.52
N GLN A 377 14.76 23.01 -34.79
CA GLN A 377 13.95 21.79 -34.71
C GLN A 377 13.45 21.52 -33.28
N LEU A 378 14.31 21.65 -32.27
CA LEU A 378 13.95 21.44 -30.87
C LEU A 378 13.00 22.53 -30.35
N GLU A 379 13.18 23.79 -30.76
CA GLU A 379 12.28 24.88 -30.40
C GLU A 379 10.91 24.73 -31.06
N ASN A 380 10.84 24.28 -32.31
CA ASN A 380 9.59 23.94 -32.99
C ASN A 380 8.87 22.76 -32.33
N GLN A 381 9.59 21.72 -31.89
CA GLN A 381 8.99 20.62 -31.12
C GLN A 381 8.48 21.09 -29.75
N PHE A 382 9.20 21.99 -29.09
CA PHE A 382 8.80 22.55 -27.79
C PHE A 382 7.55 23.42 -27.92
N SER A 383 7.47 24.30 -28.92
CA SER A 383 6.29 25.12 -29.20
C SER A 383 5.08 24.29 -29.64
N LEU A 384 5.28 23.26 -30.48
CA LEU A 384 4.22 22.30 -30.83
C LEU A 384 3.67 21.57 -29.61
N MET A 385 4.50 21.14 -28.67
CA MET A 385 4.01 20.53 -27.42
C MET A 385 3.25 21.52 -26.54
N GLN A 386 3.71 22.77 -26.41
CA GLN A 386 2.98 23.80 -25.68
C GLN A 386 1.62 24.10 -26.33
N GLN A 387 1.57 24.22 -27.65
CA GLN A 387 0.32 24.39 -28.41
C GLN A 387 -0.60 23.18 -28.27
N HIS A 388 -0.09 21.95 -28.33
CA HIS A 388 -0.90 20.75 -28.16
C HIS A 388 -1.46 20.66 -26.73
N GLN A 389 -0.66 20.99 -25.70
CA GLN A 389 -1.15 21.09 -24.32
C GLN A 389 -2.21 22.20 -24.17
N GLN A 390 -2.08 23.34 -24.85
CA GLN A 390 -3.09 24.40 -24.85
C GLN A 390 -4.37 23.99 -25.58
N GLN A 391 -4.27 23.29 -26.71
CA GLN A 391 -5.42 22.77 -27.45
C GLN A 391 -6.18 21.72 -26.63
N VAL A 392 -5.49 20.76 -26.01
CA VAL A 392 -6.11 19.77 -25.11
C VAL A 392 -6.82 20.45 -23.93
N ARG A 393 -6.29 21.56 -23.41
CA ARG A 393 -6.98 22.39 -22.39
C ARG A 393 -8.26 23.04 -22.93
N SER A 394 -8.29 23.49 -24.19
CA SER A 394 -9.48 24.14 -24.79
C SER A 394 -10.64 23.20 -25.15
N TYR A 395 -10.42 21.89 -25.20
CA TYR A 395 -11.48 20.90 -25.45
C TYR A 395 -12.15 20.37 -24.15
N ILE A 396 -11.72 20.85 -22.98
CA ILE A 396 -12.22 20.41 -21.65
C ILE A 396 -13.12 21.48 -21.01
N THR A 397 -13.10 22.71 -21.52
CA THR A 397 -14.06 23.80 -21.28
C THR A 397 -15.21 23.77 -22.27
#